data_AF-A0A5F0KF79-F1
#
_entry.id   AF-A0A5F0KF79-F1
#
_cell.length_a   1.000
_cell.length_b   1.000
_cell.length_c   1.000
_cell.angle_alpha   90.00
_cell.angle_beta   90.00
_cell.angle_gamma   90.00
#
_symmetry.space_group_name_H-M   'P 1'
#
loop_
_entity.id
_entity.type
_entity.pdbx_description
1 polymer ?
#
loop_
_entity_poly.entity_id
_entity_poly.type
_entity_poly.pdbx_seq_one_letter_code
_entity_poly.pdbx_strand_id
1 'polypeptide(L)'
;MDEKLRNNFWYADWSFPIFVGLLSSGVFAGTHMFYLYGVGAFNEVAFVAMLKAGMDTGAYGAVAAFGASFLFARIIEGSLVGILDIGGAIQTGVGLGVPALLLGAGIVYPVENFTASLVTGMAIGLAIGYVIILARKFTINQSNSTYGADVMMGAGNSSGRFLGPLIILSAMGASIPIGIGSLLGALVFYLWEKPITGGAILGAMLFGTFFPIALA
;
A
#
# COMPACT_ATOMS: atom_id res chain seq x y z
N MET A 1 0.20 5.30 -27.35
CA MET A 1 -0.86 5.54 -26.34
C MET A 1 -1.47 6.90 -26.62
N ASP A 2 -2.79 6.97 -26.73
CA ASP A 2 -3.55 8.15 -27.15
C ASP A 2 -3.24 9.35 -26.23
N GLU A 3 -3.05 10.55 -26.78
CA GLU A 3 -2.60 11.74 -26.03
C GLU A 3 -3.58 12.13 -24.90
N LYS A 4 -4.86 11.77 -25.07
CA LYS A 4 -5.92 11.89 -24.06
C LYS A 4 -5.73 10.99 -22.83
N LEU A 5 -5.09 9.83 -22.96
CA LEU A 5 -4.82 8.91 -21.85
C LEU A 5 -3.70 9.43 -20.94
N ARG A 6 -2.67 10.09 -21.50
CA ARG A 6 -1.56 10.70 -20.73
C ARG A 6 -1.99 11.83 -19.80
N ASN A 7 -3.05 12.56 -20.15
CA ASN A 7 -3.59 13.66 -19.33
C ASN A 7 -4.68 13.23 -18.35
N ASN A 8 -5.11 11.97 -18.38
CA ASN A 8 -6.08 11.47 -17.42
C ASN A 8 -5.39 11.26 -16.06
N PHE A 9 -5.98 11.81 -14.98
CA PHE A 9 -5.40 11.81 -13.63
C PHE A 9 -4.88 10.43 -13.19
N TRP A 10 -5.57 9.36 -13.60
CA TRP A 10 -5.23 7.99 -13.23
C TRP A 10 -3.97 7.42 -13.89
N TYR A 11 -3.53 8.00 -15.01
CA TYR A 11 -2.39 7.54 -15.81
C TYR A 11 -1.25 8.56 -15.91
N ALA A 12 -1.46 9.76 -15.37
CA ALA A 12 -0.50 10.84 -15.47
C ALA A 12 0.67 10.61 -14.49
N ASP A 13 1.92 10.82 -14.95
CA ASP A 13 3.11 10.62 -14.11
C ASP A 13 3.08 11.45 -12.81
N TRP A 14 2.40 12.61 -12.80
CA TRP A 14 2.31 13.47 -11.61
C TRP A 14 1.40 12.95 -10.51
N SER A 15 0.43 12.08 -10.81
CA SER A 15 -0.45 11.49 -9.79
C SER A 15 0.19 10.29 -9.11
N PHE A 16 1.20 9.69 -9.72
CA PHE A 16 1.91 8.52 -9.19
C PHE A 16 2.46 8.74 -7.76
N PRO A 17 3.17 9.83 -7.43
CA PRO A 17 3.68 10.04 -6.07
C PRO A 17 2.56 10.21 -5.05
N ILE A 18 1.41 10.76 -5.47
CA ILE A 18 0.23 10.91 -4.60
C ILE A 18 -0.31 9.54 -4.23
N PHE A 19 -0.46 8.62 -5.20
CA PHE A 19 -0.89 7.26 -4.93
C PHE A 19 0.10 6.50 -4.05
N VAL A 20 1.40 6.61 -4.31
CA VAL A 20 2.44 6.00 -3.46
C VAL A 20 2.38 6.56 -2.04
N GLY A 21 2.23 7.89 -1.90
CA GLY A 21 2.05 8.56 -0.61
C GLY A 21 0.85 8.04 0.18
N LEU A 22 -0.33 7.96 -0.45
CA LEU A 22 -1.54 7.46 0.20
C LEU A 22 -1.43 5.98 0.60
N LEU A 23 -0.84 5.14 -0.26
CA LEU A 23 -0.61 3.73 0.04
C LEU A 23 0.39 3.55 1.19
N SER A 24 1.52 4.27 1.16
CA SER A 24 2.51 4.27 2.22
C SER A 24 1.94 4.79 3.55
N SER A 25 1.05 5.79 3.51
CA SER A 25 0.33 6.28 4.68
C SER A 25 -0.51 5.18 5.34
N GLY A 26 -1.33 4.48 4.55
CA GLY A 26 -2.17 3.39 5.05
C GLY A 26 -1.36 2.22 5.59
N VAL A 27 -0.31 1.82 4.88
CA VAL A 27 0.57 0.71 5.31
C VAL A 27 1.31 1.05 6.61
N PHE A 28 1.91 2.24 6.70
CA PHE A 28 2.64 2.66 7.89
C PHE A 28 1.71 2.81 9.10
N ALA A 29 0.48 3.31 8.90
CA ALA A 29 -0.55 3.34 9.93
C ALA A 29 -1.00 1.93 10.35
N GLY A 30 -1.03 0.97 9.44
CA GLY A 30 -1.24 -0.44 9.77
C GLY A 30 -0.16 -1.00 10.71
N THR A 31 1.09 -0.59 10.52
CA THR A 31 2.18 -0.97 11.43
C THR A 31 2.08 -0.32 12.79
N HIS A 32 1.60 0.93 12.87
CA HIS A 32 1.21 1.54 14.14
C HIS A 32 0.14 0.69 14.86
N MET A 33 -0.91 0.28 14.13
CA MET A 33 -1.97 -0.56 14.71
C MET A 33 -1.41 -1.89 15.21
N PHE A 34 -0.49 -2.49 14.45
CA PHE A 34 0.16 -3.73 14.85
C PHE A 34 1.05 -3.55 16.08
N TYR A 35 1.81 -2.46 16.13
CA TYR A 35 2.71 -2.16 17.24
C TYR A 35 1.97 -1.99 18.57
N LEU A 36 0.84 -1.27 18.59
CA LEU A 36 0.09 -1.01 19.81
C LEU A 36 -0.96 -2.08 20.15
N TYR A 37 -1.64 -2.62 19.15
CA TYR A 37 -2.83 -3.48 19.35
C TYR A 37 -2.62 -4.91 18.86
N GLY A 38 -1.47 -5.22 18.25
CA GLY A 38 -1.15 -6.55 17.73
C GLY A 38 -1.92 -6.95 16.47
N VAL A 39 -2.67 -6.03 15.86
CA VAL A 39 -3.55 -6.27 14.70
C VAL A 39 -3.43 -5.16 13.66
N GLY A 40 -3.83 -5.42 12.42
CA GLY A 40 -3.91 -4.38 11.38
C GLY A 40 -2.65 -4.20 10.53
N ALA A 41 -1.67 -5.10 10.62
CA ALA A 41 -0.54 -5.12 9.69
C ALA A 41 -1.01 -5.47 8.27
N PHE A 42 -0.61 -4.69 7.26
CA PHE A 42 -0.90 -4.93 5.85
C PHE A 42 0.17 -5.78 5.14
N ASN A 43 1.06 -6.39 5.92
CA ASN A 43 2.29 -7.02 5.47
C ASN A 43 2.17 -8.53 5.38
N GLU A 44 3.14 -9.16 4.72
CA GLU A 44 3.29 -10.62 4.73
C GLU A 44 3.58 -11.13 6.15
N VAL A 45 2.99 -12.28 6.51
CA VAL A 45 2.95 -12.82 7.88
C VAL A 45 4.34 -13.09 8.44
N ALA A 46 5.27 -13.61 7.63
CA ALA A 46 6.64 -13.86 8.04
C ALA A 46 7.37 -12.55 8.38
N PHE A 47 7.09 -11.45 7.66
CA PHE A 47 7.72 -10.17 7.94
C PHE A 47 7.16 -9.51 9.19
N VAL A 48 5.85 -9.64 9.41
CA VAL A 48 5.21 -9.22 10.67
C VAL A 48 5.80 -9.98 11.86
N ALA A 49 6.05 -11.28 11.69
CA ALA A 49 6.70 -12.10 12.72
C ALA A 49 8.12 -11.64 13.04
N MET A 50 8.90 -11.21 12.04
CA MET A 50 10.22 -10.63 12.28
C MET A 50 10.13 -9.31 13.06
N LEU A 51 9.19 -8.42 12.71
CA LEU A 51 8.98 -7.16 13.46
C LEU A 51 8.59 -7.46 14.92
N LYS A 52 7.69 -8.42 15.13
CA LYS A 52 7.31 -8.89 16.46
C LYS A 52 8.51 -9.41 17.26
N ALA A 53 9.36 -10.23 16.64
CA ALA A 53 10.60 -10.68 17.28
C ALA A 53 11.51 -9.52 17.65
N GLY A 54 11.60 -8.48 16.81
CA GLY A 54 12.31 -7.24 17.12
C GLY A 54 11.71 -6.48 18.31
N MET A 55 10.37 -6.45 18.43
CA MET A 55 9.66 -5.86 19.57
C MET A 55 9.91 -6.62 20.87
N ASP A 56 9.94 -7.95 20.82
CA ASP A 56 10.14 -8.79 22.00
C ASP A 56 11.60 -8.79 22.49
N THR A 57 12.56 -8.71 21.56
CA THR A 57 14.00 -8.82 21.86
C THR A 57 14.73 -7.47 21.91
N GLY A 58 14.11 -6.39 21.42
CA GLY A 58 14.75 -5.11 21.15
C GLY A 58 15.70 -5.13 19.94
N ALA A 59 15.85 -6.26 19.24
CA ALA A 59 16.78 -6.43 18.13
C ALA A 59 16.09 -6.19 16.78
N TYR A 60 15.95 -4.93 16.38
CA TYR A 60 15.29 -4.55 15.12
C TYR A 60 16.17 -4.69 13.86
N GLY A 61 17.46 -4.98 14.01
CA GLY A 61 18.45 -4.95 12.92
C GLY A 61 18.11 -5.84 11.73
N ALA A 62 17.58 -7.04 11.98
CA ALA A 62 17.21 -7.98 10.91
C ALA A 62 16.04 -7.45 10.05
N VAL A 63 14.99 -6.93 10.71
CA VAL A 63 13.81 -6.36 10.04
C VAL A 63 14.18 -5.09 9.28
N ALA A 64 14.99 -4.24 9.91
CA ALA A 64 15.48 -3.01 9.33
C ALA A 64 16.33 -3.26 8.08
N ALA A 65 17.31 -4.17 8.15
CA ALA A 65 18.16 -4.52 7.01
C ALA A 65 17.36 -5.17 5.87
N PHE A 66 16.43 -6.07 6.22
CA PHE A 66 15.59 -6.74 5.24
C PHE A 66 14.65 -5.76 4.54
N GLY A 67 13.94 -4.90 5.27
CA GLY A 67 13.08 -3.89 4.67
C GLY A 67 13.85 -2.82 3.88
N ALA A 68 15.03 -2.40 4.37
CA ALA A 68 15.90 -1.48 3.63
C ALA A 68 16.38 -2.08 2.29
N SER A 69 16.59 -3.40 2.22
CA SER A 69 16.98 -4.06 0.97
C SER A 69 15.92 -3.94 -0.13
N PHE A 70 14.63 -3.98 0.21
CA PHE A 70 13.54 -3.76 -0.74
C PHE A 70 13.47 -2.30 -1.21
N LEU A 71 13.66 -1.34 -0.29
CA LEU A 71 13.74 0.08 -0.67
C LEU A 71 14.96 0.36 -1.56
N PHE A 72 16.07 -0.31 -1.32
CA PHE A 72 17.29 -0.16 -2.12
C PHE A 72 17.18 -0.84 -3.48
N ALA A 73 16.64 -2.06 -3.53
CA ALA A 73 16.37 -2.78 -4.78
C ALA A 73 15.51 -1.94 -5.72
N ARG A 74 14.53 -1.20 -5.18
CA ARG A 74 13.68 -0.27 -5.93
C ARG A 74 14.46 0.84 -6.64
N ILE A 75 15.49 1.38 -6.00
CA ILE A 75 16.36 2.42 -6.58
C ILE A 75 17.16 1.85 -7.75
N ILE A 76 17.66 0.62 -7.64
CA ILE A 76 18.45 -0.05 -8.67
C ILE A 76 17.58 -0.51 -9.85
N GLU A 77 16.38 -1.00 -9.58
CA GLU A 77 15.43 -1.47 -10.60
C GLU A 77 14.83 -0.31 -11.42
N GLY A 78 14.90 0.92 -10.89
CA GLY A 78 14.53 2.14 -11.57
C GLY A 78 13.07 2.12 -12.02
N SER A 79 12.85 2.25 -13.32
CA SER A 79 11.53 2.48 -13.91
C SER A 79 10.80 1.27 -14.45
N LEU A 80 11.44 0.10 -14.50
CA LEU A 80 10.91 -1.12 -15.13
C LEU A 80 9.65 -1.66 -14.42
N VAL A 81 9.44 -1.27 -13.16
CA VAL A 81 8.30 -1.71 -12.35
C VAL A 81 7.48 -0.49 -11.96
N GLY A 82 6.66 -0.04 -12.91
CA GLY A 82 5.64 0.97 -12.66
C GLY A 82 4.50 0.37 -11.84
N ILE A 83 4.18 0.98 -10.70
CA ILE A 83 2.93 0.77 -9.95
C ILE A 83 2.81 -0.57 -9.18
N LEU A 84 3.58 -1.62 -9.51
CA LEU A 84 3.40 -2.96 -8.93
C LEU A 84 4.16 -3.27 -7.61
N ASP A 85 5.01 -2.37 -7.12
CA ASP A 85 5.81 -2.65 -5.90
C ASP A 85 5.07 -2.28 -4.60
N ILE A 86 3.79 -2.65 -4.51
CA ILE A 86 3.03 -2.55 -3.26
C ILE A 86 3.61 -3.54 -2.24
N GLY A 87 4.06 -4.72 -2.66
CA GLY A 87 4.55 -5.77 -1.76
C GLY A 87 5.97 -5.54 -1.20
N GLY A 88 6.93 -5.20 -2.06
CA GLY A 88 8.32 -5.02 -1.64
C GLY A 88 8.51 -3.65 -0.98
N ALA A 89 8.62 -2.59 -1.77
CA ALA A 89 8.97 -1.26 -1.24
C ALA A 89 7.91 -0.68 -0.30
N ILE A 90 6.61 -0.80 -0.60
CA ILE A 90 5.57 -0.16 0.23
C ILE A 90 5.27 -1.01 1.47
N GLN A 91 4.77 -2.25 1.31
CA GLN A 91 4.50 -3.13 2.44
C GLN A 91 5.79 -3.41 3.20
N THR A 92 6.78 -4.08 2.60
CA THR A 92 7.94 -4.54 3.36
C THR A 92 8.90 -3.40 3.74
N GLY A 93 9.21 -2.52 2.79
CA GLY A 93 10.14 -1.39 3.00
C GLY A 93 9.57 -0.32 3.93
N VAL A 94 8.51 0.37 3.49
CA VAL A 94 7.89 1.46 4.26
C VAL A 94 7.09 0.92 5.45
N GLY A 95 6.39 -0.19 5.29
CA GLY A 95 5.55 -0.75 6.34
C GLY A 95 6.33 -1.42 7.48
N LEU A 96 7.48 -2.04 7.25
CA LEU A 96 8.20 -2.72 8.35
C LEU A 96 9.65 -2.26 8.49
N GLY A 97 10.36 -2.09 7.37
CA GLY A 97 11.75 -1.65 7.38
C GLY A 97 11.95 -0.29 8.04
N VAL A 98 11.18 0.72 7.60
CA VAL A 98 11.26 2.07 8.19
C VAL A 98 10.84 2.07 9.66
N PRO A 99 9.69 1.50 10.08
CA PRO A 99 9.36 1.39 11.50
C PRO A 99 10.45 0.69 12.32
N ALA A 100 11.02 -0.41 11.82
CA ALA A 100 12.10 -1.10 12.52
C ALA A 100 13.36 -0.24 12.65
N LEU A 101 13.70 0.56 11.64
CA LEU A 101 14.80 1.55 11.72
C LEU A 101 14.52 2.62 12.78
N LEU A 102 13.30 3.15 12.80
CA LEU A 102 12.89 4.17 13.78
C LEU A 102 12.89 3.61 15.21
N LEU A 103 12.32 2.44 15.41
CA LEU A 103 12.30 1.75 16.70
C LEU A 103 13.71 1.37 17.16
N GLY A 104 14.55 0.86 16.25
CA GLY A 104 15.97 0.58 16.53
C GLY A 104 16.79 1.82 16.88
N ALA A 105 16.40 3.00 16.37
CA ALA A 105 17.01 4.28 16.72
C ALA A 105 16.40 4.94 17.98
N GLY A 106 15.41 4.30 18.62
CA GLY A 106 14.70 4.86 19.78
C GLY A 106 13.66 5.94 19.44
N ILE A 107 13.34 6.15 18.16
CA ILE A 107 12.34 7.11 17.68
C ILE A 107 10.99 6.41 17.60
N VAL A 108 10.23 6.44 18.69
CA VAL A 108 8.93 5.75 18.81
C VAL A 108 7.73 6.58 18.35
N TYR A 109 7.83 7.92 18.41
CA TYR A 109 6.70 8.83 18.15
C TYR A 109 5.93 8.57 16.84
N PRO A 110 6.59 8.33 15.68
CA PRO A 110 5.90 8.03 14.43
C PRO A 110 5.13 6.70 14.45
N VAL A 111 5.53 5.74 15.29
CA VAL A 111 4.92 4.41 15.39
C VAL A 111 3.87 4.37 16.51
N GLU A 112 3.97 5.22 17.53
CA GLU A 112 3.03 5.29 18.66
C GLU A 112 1.84 6.23 18.44
N ASN A 113 1.93 7.20 17.54
CA ASN A 113 0.83 8.14 17.28
C ASN A 113 0.22 7.90 15.90
N PHE A 114 -1.09 7.63 15.85
CA PHE A 114 -1.81 7.34 14.61
C PHE A 114 -1.75 8.47 13.57
N THR A 115 -1.82 9.74 14.01
CA THR A 115 -1.73 10.87 13.08
C THR A 115 -0.30 11.04 12.58
N ALA A 116 0.69 10.86 13.46
CA ALA A 116 2.09 10.90 13.06
C ALA A 116 2.42 9.76 12.09
N SER A 117 1.89 8.56 12.31
CA SER A 117 2.12 7.38 11.45
C SER A 117 1.57 7.60 10.03
N LEU A 118 0.37 8.19 9.92
CA LEU A 118 -0.21 8.58 8.63
C LEU A 118 0.65 9.62 7.89
N VAL A 119 1.09 10.67 8.59
CA VAL A 119 1.89 11.75 8.00
C VAL A 119 3.28 11.25 7.60
N THR A 120 3.93 10.46 8.45
CA THR A 120 5.25 9.87 8.18
C THR A 120 5.18 8.92 6.99
N GLY A 121 4.19 8.03 6.95
CA GLY A 121 3.97 7.15 5.81
C GLY A 121 3.71 7.94 4.52
N MET A 122 2.89 9.01 4.58
CA MET A 122 2.63 9.86 3.42
C MET A 122 3.89 10.58 2.92
N ALA A 123 4.67 11.17 3.83
CA ALA A 123 5.89 11.90 3.48
C ALA A 123 6.94 10.97 2.83
N ILE A 124 7.13 9.78 3.38
CA ILE A 124 8.07 8.78 2.85
C ILE A 124 7.58 8.27 1.49
N GLY A 125 6.30 7.95 1.35
CA GLY A 125 5.74 7.50 0.08
C GLY A 125 5.84 8.56 -1.02
N LEU A 126 5.58 9.83 -0.70
CA LEU A 126 5.79 10.94 -1.62
C LEU A 126 7.26 11.05 -2.03
N ALA A 127 8.19 10.97 -1.08
CA ALA A 127 9.63 11.02 -1.37
C ALA A 127 10.06 9.88 -2.31
N ILE A 128 9.63 8.65 -2.03
CA ILE A 128 9.90 7.49 -2.89
C ILE A 128 9.30 7.70 -4.29
N GLY A 129 8.05 8.15 -4.37
CA GLY A 129 7.38 8.43 -5.63
C GLY A 129 8.13 9.47 -6.48
N TYR A 130 8.58 10.56 -5.86
CA TYR A 130 9.39 11.58 -6.54
C TYR A 130 10.76 11.07 -6.98
N VAL A 131 11.46 10.30 -6.14
CA VAL A 131 12.74 9.67 -6.48
C VAL A 131 12.59 8.74 -7.69
N ILE A 132 11.52 7.95 -7.75
CA ILE A 132 11.23 7.07 -8.88
C ILE A 132 10.99 7.87 -10.17
N ILE A 133 10.21 8.96 -10.10
CA ILE A 133 9.98 9.83 -11.28
C ILE A 133 11.27 10.48 -11.74
N LEU A 134 12.10 10.96 -10.81
CA LEU A 134 13.40 11.54 -11.14
C LEU A 134 14.30 10.50 -11.80
N ALA A 135 14.43 9.30 -11.22
CA ALA A 135 15.17 8.20 -11.81
C ALA A 135 14.65 7.85 -13.22
N ARG A 136 13.32 7.75 -13.38
CA ARG A 136 12.67 7.58 -14.70
C ARG A 136 13.07 8.67 -15.69
N LYS A 137 13.12 9.93 -15.28
CA LYS A 137 13.51 11.06 -16.15
C LYS A 137 14.98 10.97 -16.59
N PHE A 138 15.87 10.47 -15.73
CA PHE A 138 17.29 10.32 -16.04
C PHE A 138 17.64 9.02 -16.76
N THR A 139 16.88 7.93 -16.56
CA THR A 139 17.17 6.60 -17.12
C THR A 139 16.35 6.27 -18.38
N ILE A 140 15.10 6.76 -18.53
CA ILE A 140 14.18 6.38 -19.64
C ILE A 140 14.29 7.25 -20.90
N ASN A 141 15.03 8.36 -20.89
CA ASN A 141 15.23 9.16 -22.13
C ASN A 141 15.97 8.41 -23.28
N GLN A 142 16.16 7.09 -23.19
CA GLN A 142 16.69 6.20 -24.23
C GLN A 142 15.74 5.06 -24.66
N SER A 143 14.53 4.88 -24.08
CA SER A 143 13.68 3.72 -24.41
C SER A 143 12.18 4.00 -24.32
N ASN A 144 11.49 3.96 -25.46
CA ASN A 144 10.02 4.05 -25.60
C ASN A 144 9.26 2.78 -25.16
N SER A 145 9.80 1.97 -24.23
CA SER A 145 9.19 0.69 -23.84
C SER A 145 8.45 0.80 -22.51
N THR A 146 7.15 1.11 -22.58
CA THR A 146 6.17 1.06 -21.46
C THR A 146 5.69 -0.38 -21.17
N TYR A 147 6.24 -1.39 -21.87
CA TYR A 147 5.71 -2.77 -21.85
C TYR A 147 5.57 -3.37 -20.45
N GLY A 148 6.54 -3.12 -19.55
CA GLY A 148 6.47 -3.63 -18.18
C GLY A 148 5.35 -3.00 -17.35
N ALA A 149 5.22 -1.66 -17.41
CA ALA A 149 4.21 -0.93 -16.63
C ALA A 149 2.78 -1.21 -17.12
N ASP A 150 2.58 -1.36 -18.43
CA ASP A 150 1.27 -1.67 -19.01
C ASP A 150 0.84 -3.11 -18.68
N VAL A 151 1.77 -4.08 -18.74
CA VAL A 151 1.50 -5.46 -18.31
C VAL A 151 1.19 -5.52 -16.81
N MET A 152 1.92 -4.76 -16.00
CA MET A 152 1.73 -4.70 -14.55
C MET A 152 0.39 -4.06 -14.14
N MET A 153 0.02 -2.92 -14.73
CA MET A 153 -1.31 -2.33 -14.51
C MET A 153 -2.43 -3.23 -15.02
N GLY A 154 -2.23 -3.90 -16.16
CA GLY A 154 -3.20 -4.85 -16.72
C GLY A 154 -3.43 -6.06 -15.82
N ALA A 155 -2.36 -6.65 -15.29
CA ALA A 155 -2.42 -7.75 -14.33
C ALA A 155 -3.12 -7.34 -13.03
N GLY A 156 -2.81 -6.15 -12.49
CA GLY A 156 -3.45 -5.60 -11.30
C GLY A 156 -4.96 -5.37 -11.49
N ASN A 157 -5.37 -4.77 -12.60
CA ASN A 157 -6.79 -4.55 -12.90
C ASN A 157 -7.56 -5.87 -13.12
N SER A 158 -6.91 -6.85 -13.76
CA SER A 158 -7.51 -8.17 -14.01
C SER A 158 -7.65 -8.97 -12.70
N SER A 159 -6.61 -8.96 -11.86
CA SER A 159 -6.65 -9.54 -10.52
C SER A 159 -7.69 -8.86 -9.64
N GLY A 160 -7.78 -7.54 -9.68
CA GLY A 160 -8.82 -6.78 -8.96
C GLY A 160 -10.23 -7.22 -9.36
N ARG A 161 -10.52 -7.35 -10.66
CA ARG A 161 -11.82 -7.84 -11.14
C ARG A 161 -12.15 -9.25 -10.64
N PHE A 162 -11.15 -10.11 -10.49
CA PHE A 162 -11.31 -11.44 -9.92
C PHE A 162 -11.54 -11.42 -8.39
N LEU A 163 -10.77 -10.59 -7.67
CA LEU A 163 -10.83 -10.49 -6.21
C LEU A 163 -12.06 -9.74 -5.71
N GLY A 164 -12.60 -8.79 -6.48
CA GLY A 164 -13.72 -7.94 -6.07
C GLY A 164 -14.93 -8.74 -5.53
N PRO A 165 -15.48 -9.71 -6.29
CA PRO A 165 -16.56 -10.57 -5.82
C PRO A 165 -16.21 -11.37 -4.55
N LEU A 166 -14.98 -11.86 -4.43
CA LEU A 166 -14.52 -12.61 -3.26
C LEU A 166 -14.47 -11.73 -2.01
N ILE A 167 -14.07 -10.46 -2.14
CA ILE A 167 -14.07 -9.49 -1.04
C ILE A 167 -15.50 -9.24 -0.55
N ILE A 168 -16.46 -9.06 -1.46
CA ILE A 168 -17.87 -8.84 -1.08
C ILE A 168 -18.41 -10.07 -0.33
N LEU A 169 -18.16 -11.28 -0.83
CA LEU A 169 -18.60 -12.52 -0.19
C LEU A 169 -17.94 -12.70 1.19
N SER A 170 -16.64 -12.42 1.30
CA SER A 170 -15.91 -12.45 2.56
C SER A 170 -16.47 -11.44 3.57
N ALA A 171 -16.75 -10.21 3.12
CA ALA A 171 -17.36 -9.17 3.94
C ALA A 171 -18.76 -9.55 4.45
N MET A 172 -19.60 -10.15 3.59
CA MET A 172 -20.91 -10.67 3.99
C MET A 172 -20.81 -11.82 4.99
N GLY A 173 -19.84 -12.71 4.83
CA GLY A 173 -19.56 -13.80 5.77
C GLY A 173 -19.11 -13.29 7.14
N ALA A 174 -18.39 -12.17 7.17
CA ALA A 174 -17.94 -11.53 8.40
C ALA A 174 -19.07 -10.76 9.12
N SER A 175 -19.84 -9.94 8.40
CA SER A 175 -21.10 -9.38 8.90
C SER A 175 -22.00 -8.88 7.77
N ILE A 176 -23.31 -9.05 7.94
CA ILE A 176 -24.30 -8.61 6.96
C ILE A 176 -24.22 -7.09 6.69
N PRO A 177 -24.14 -6.19 7.70
CA PRO A 177 -24.06 -4.75 7.46
C PRO A 177 -22.80 -4.34 6.67
N ILE A 178 -21.64 -4.93 6.98
CA ILE A 178 -20.38 -4.65 6.27
C ILE A 178 -20.43 -5.21 4.84
N GLY A 179 -21.04 -6.39 4.66
CA GLY A 179 -21.29 -6.96 3.34
C GLY A 179 -22.15 -6.06 2.45
N ILE A 180 -23.21 -5.46 2.99
CA ILE A 180 -24.04 -4.49 2.28
C ILE A 180 -23.21 -3.24 1.91
N GLY A 181 -22.42 -2.72 2.85
CA GLY A 181 -21.51 -1.61 2.58
C GLY A 181 -20.53 -1.92 1.44
N SER A 182 -19.93 -3.11 1.46
CA SER A 182 -19.03 -3.59 0.41
C SER A 182 -19.72 -3.67 -0.95
N LEU A 183 -20.92 -4.25 -1.01
CA LEU A 183 -21.71 -4.35 -2.24
C LEU A 183 -22.02 -2.97 -2.83
N LEU A 184 -22.50 -2.03 -2.00
CA LEU A 184 -22.82 -0.66 -2.43
C LEU A 184 -21.58 0.08 -2.94
N GLY A 185 -20.46 -0.01 -2.21
CA GLY A 185 -19.20 0.60 -2.64
C GLY A 185 -18.69 0.03 -3.96
N ALA A 186 -18.76 -1.28 -4.14
CA ALA A 186 -18.42 -1.95 -5.39
C ALA A 186 -19.33 -1.50 -6.55
N LEU A 187 -20.64 -1.33 -6.30
CA LEU A 187 -21.62 -0.91 -7.30
C LEU A 187 -21.39 0.54 -7.74
N VAL A 188 -21.09 1.45 -6.82
CA VAL A 188 -20.70 2.83 -7.15
C VAL A 188 -19.46 2.85 -8.05
N PHE A 189 -18.44 2.06 -7.71
CA PHE A 189 -17.21 1.99 -8.50
C PHE A 189 -17.45 1.32 -9.86
N TYR A 190 -18.37 0.37 -9.94
CA TYR A 190 -18.80 -0.23 -11.20
C TYR A 190 -19.45 0.80 -12.13
N LEU A 191 -20.38 1.63 -11.61
CA LEU A 191 -21.05 2.69 -12.37
C LEU A 191 -20.09 3.79 -12.84
N TRP A 192 -18.98 4.00 -12.13
CA TRP A 192 -17.92 4.93 -12.52
C TRP A 192 -16.82 4.31 -13.39
N GLU A 193 -17.00 3.08 -13.86
CA GLU A 193 -15.99 2.35 -14.65
C GLU A 193 -14.62 2.28 -13.94
N LYS A 194 -14.65 2.20 -12.61
CA LYS A 194 -13.46 2.07 -11.74
C LYS A 194 -13.33 0.63 -11.21
N PRO A 195 -12.14 0.23 -10.72
CA PRO A 195 -11.94 -1.11 -10.17
C PRO A 195 -12.88 -1.40 -8.99
N ILE A 196 -13.77 -2.39 -9.17
CA ILE A 196 -14.80 -2.79 -8.19
C ILE A 196 -14.21 -3.21 -6.83
N THR A 197 -13.00 -3.74 -6.81
CA THR A 197 -12.25 -4.16 -5.61
C THR A 197 -12.04 -3.00 -4.65
N GLY A 198 -11.64 -1.83 -5.18
CA GLY A 198 -11.42 -0.63 -4.38
C GLY A 198 -12.72 -0.14 -3.76
N GLY A 199 -13.80 -0.11 -4.55
CA GLY A 199 -15.14 0.22 -4.06
C GLY A 199 -15.62 -0.75 -2.97
N ALA A 200 -15.40 -2.05 -3.16
CA ALA A 200 -15.77 -3.09 -2.20
C ALA A 200 -15.08 -2.91 -0.85
N ILE A 201 -13.77 -2.59 -0.85
CA ILE A 201 -13.00 -2.35 0.38
C ILE A 201 -13.46 -1.06 1.06
N LEU A 202 -13.57 0.05 0.32
CA LEU A 202 -13.96 1.34 0.88
C LEU A 202 -15.37 1.30 1.47
N GLY A 203 -16.31 0.64 0.79
CA GLY A 203 -17.67 0.44 1.28
C GLY A 203 -17.72 -0.42 2.55
N ALA A 204 -16.93 -1.50 2.59
CA ALA A 204 -16.79 -2.34 3.78
C ALA A 204 -16.20 -1.56 4.96
N MET A 205 -15.14 -0.78 4.72
CA MET A 205 -14.51 0.05 5.76
C MET A 205 -15.48 1.08 6.32
N LEU A 206 -16.22 1.79 5.47
CA LEU A 206 -17.16 2.82 5.92
C LEU A 206 -18.27 2.20 6.78
N PHE A 207 -18.90 1.12 6.34
CA PHE A 207 -19.94 0.45 7.15
C PHE A 207 -19.37 -0.23 8.40
N GLY A 208 -18.14 -0.74 8.33
CA GLY A 208 -17.44 -1.32 9.48
C GLY A 208 -17.16 -0.31 10.59
N THR A 209 -17.05 0.98 10.28
CA THR A 209 -16.92 2.03 11.31
C THR A 209 -18.18 2.21 12.15
N PHE A 210 -19.36 1.97 11.56
CA PHE A 210 -20.66 2.09 12.24
C PHE A 210 -21.16 0.77 12.85
N PHE A 211 -20.75 -0.36 12.26
CA PHE A 211 -21.16 -1.70 12.68
C PHE A 211 -19.91 -2.57 12.94
N PRO A 212 -19.16 -2.30 14.03
CA PRO A 212 -17.95 -3.05 14.34
C PRO A 212 -18.29 -4.51 14.68
N ILE A 213 -17.49 -5.43 14.15
CA ILE A 213 -17.56 -6.85 14.52
C ILE A 213 -16.77 -7.03 15.82
N ALA A 214 -17.35 -7.70 16.82
CA ALA A 214 -16.62 -8.09 18.02
C ALA A 214 -15.51 -9.08 17.62
N LEU A 215 -14.26 -8.78 17.99
CA LEU A 215 -13.16 -9.75 17.90
C LEU A 215 -13.47 -10.88 18.90
N ALA A 216 -13.74 -12.07 18.38
CA ALA A 216 -13.84 -13.30 19.16
C ALA A 216 -12.44 -13.83 19.52
#